data_AF-A0A416G676-F1
#
_entry.id   AF-A0A416G676-F1
#
_cell.length_a   1.000
_cell.length_b   1.000
_cell.length_c   1.000
_cell.angle_alpha   90.00
_cell.angle_beta   90.00
_cell.angle_gamma   90.00
#
_symmetry.space_group_name_H-M   'P 1'
#
loop_
_entity.id
_entity.type
_entity.pdbx_description
1 polymer ?
#
loop_
_entity_poly.entity_id
_entity_poly.type
_entity_poly.pdbx_seq_one_letter_code
_entity_poly.pdbx_strand_id
1 'polypeptide(L)'
;MLTSVLLFIFVNKRFRTMKDRIMELMKKEGMTQQEFAAALDISPASLSNIFNGKTNPTNNHVNAIHKRFPNINISWLMFGEGNMYTDGADASGNKSNGSEFEDGISLSNSGDNMQQLSNASAAQAAAASVVPKEYVKIIDKPERKIVEIRIFFDDGTYETFSR
;
A
#
# COMPACT_ATOMS: atom_id res chain seq x y z
N MET A 1 10.37 34.99 -7.87
CA MET A 1 10.90 34.01 -6.88
C MET A 1 9.84 32.99 -6.44
N LEU A 2 8.57 33.37 -6.16
CA LEU A 2 7.52 32.42 -5.73
C LEU A 2 6.98 31.50 -6.83
N THR A 3 7.03 31.90 -8.09
CA THR A 3 6.50 31.11 -9.23
C THR A 3 7.28 29.83 -9.52
N SER A 4 8.58 29.79 -9.16
CA SER A 4 9.45 28.63 -9.41
C SER A 4 9.21 27.49 -8.41
N VAL A 5 8.86 27.82 -7.15
CA VAL A 5 8.53 26.82 -6.11
C VAL A 5 7.15 26.20 -6.37
N LEU A 6 6.18 27.00 -6.82
CA LEU A 6 4.85 26.49 -7.20
C LEU A 6 4.92 25.58 -8.43
N LEU A 7 5.77 25.89 -9.42
CA LEU A 7 6.00 25.00 -10.56
C LEU A 7 6.72 23.71 -10.15
N PHE A 8 7.66 23.77 -9.19
CA PHE A 8 8.32 22.57 -8.66
C PHE A 8 7.37 21.63 -7.90
N ILE A 9 6.41 22.20 -7.15
CA ILE A 9 5.34 21.43 -6.49
C ILE A 9 4.35 20.87 -7.53
N PHE A 10 4.02 21.65 -8.56
CA PHE A 10 3.07 21.25 -9.61
C PHE A 10 3.65 20.19 -10.56
N VAL A 11 4.95 20.25 -10.89
CA VAL A 11 5.66 19.26 -11.71
C VAL A 11 5.88 17.94 -10.94
N ASN A 12 6.11 17.99 -9.61
CA ASN A 12 6.21 16.77 -8.79
C ASN A 12 4.86 16.06 -8.54
N LYS A 13 3.73 16.71 -8.84
CA LYS A 13 2.41 16.08 -8.76
C LYS A 13 2.15 15.11 -9.93
N ARG A 14 3.02 15.09 -10.95
CA ARG A 14 2.69 14.56 -12.28
C ARG A 14 2.49 13.04 -12.35
N PHE A 15 3.11 12.19 -11.53
CA PHE A 15 2.79 10.74 -11.52
C PHE A 15 3.13 10.09 -10.18
N ARG A 16 2.23 10.19 -9.18
CA ARG A 16 2.37 9.40 -7.93
C ARG A 16 1.96 7.96 -8.20
N THR A 17 2.89 7.03 -8.03
CA THR A 17 2.61 5.60 -8.14
C THR A 17 1.98 5.07 -6.84
N MET A 18 1.45 3.85 -6.86
CA MET A 18 0.84 3.23 -5.67
C MET A 18 1.84 3.13 -4.51
N LYS A 19 3.13 2.85 -4.78
CA LYS A 19 4.17 2.80 -3.74
C LYS A 19 4.34 4.14 -3.03
N ASP A 20 4.20 5.25 -3.76
CA ASP A 20 4.40 6.60 -3.21
C ASP A 20 3.24 6.95 -2.26
N ARG A 21 2.03 6.48 -2.56
CA ARG A 21 0.84 6.62 -1.71
C ARG A 21 0.90 5.73 -0.48
N ILE A 22 1.39 4.50 -0.61
CA ILE A 22 1.66 3.64 0.56
C ILE A 22 2.70 4.29 1.48
N MET A 23 3.75 4.89 0.92
CA MET A 23 4.75 5.61 1.70
C MET A 23 4.18 6.87 2.37
N GLU A 24 3.30 7.59 1.69
CA GLU A 24 2.58 8.73 2.26
C GLU A 24 1.68 8.32 3.44
N LEU A 25 0.94 7.23 3.30
CA LEU A 25 0.13 6.65 4.38
C LEU A 25 1.00 6.32 5.60
N MET A 26 2.09 5.57 5.40
CA MET A 26 3.02 5.23 6.48
C MET A 26 3.54 6.47 7.22
N LYS A 27 3.90 7.53 6.48
CA LYS A 27 4.38 8.80 7.07
C LYS A 27 3.28 9.54 7.81
N LYS A 28 2.04 9.53 7.30
CA LYS A 28 0.88 10.17 7.93
C LYS A 28 0.50 9.52 9.25
N GLU A 29 0.61 8.20 9.32
CA GLU A 29 0.43 7.42 10.54
C GLU A 29 1.61 7.54 11.52
N GLY A 30 2.69 8.24 11.13
CA GLY A 30 3.87 8.42 11.97
C GLY A 30 4.65 7.12 12.24
N MET A 31 4.44 6.08 11.43
CA MET A 31 5.04 4.76 11.65
C MET A 31 6.39 4.64 10.95
N THR A 32 7.31 3.91 11.59
CA THR A 32 8.51 3.43 10.92
C THR A 32 8.16 2.32 9.92
N GLN A 33 9.07 2.04 8.99
CA GLN A 33 8.87 0.96 8.00
C GLN A 33 8.68 -0.41 8.67
N GLN A 34 9.35 -0.65 9.80
CA GLN A 34 9.23 -1.91 10.53
C GLN A 34 7.87 -2.05 11.20
N GLU A 35 7.41 -0.99 11.89
CA GLU A 35 6.09 -0.97 12.53
C GLU A 35 4.96 -1.08 11.52
N PHE A 36 5.07 -0.37 10.39
CA PHE A 36 4.07 -0.43 9.32
C PHE A 36 4.01 -1.82 8.67
N ALA A 37 5.16 -2.44 8.42
CA ALA A 37 5.22 -3.82 7.92
C ALA A 37 4.55 -4.80 8.90
N ALA A 38 4.87 -4.69 10.19
CA ALA A 38 4.26 -5.52 11.23
C ALA A 38 2.74 -5.29 11.34
N ALA A 39 2.28 -4.04 11.26
CA ALA A 39 0.86 -3.70 11.33
C ALA A 39 0.03 -4.25 10.15
N LEU A 40 0.67 -4.43 8.99
CA LEU A 40 0.06 -5.01 7.80
C LEU A 40 0.23 -6.53 7.68
N ASP A 41 0.96 -7.15 8.62
CA ASP A 41 1.37 -8.56 8.55
C ASP A 41 2.14 -8.89 7.25
N ILE A 42 3.04 -7.97 6.86
CA ILE A 42 3.92 -8.10 5.68
C ILE A 42 5.37 -8.11 6.18
N SER A 43 6.23 -8.91 5.55
CA SER A 43 7.64 -8.91 5.93
C SER A 43 8.30 -7.54 5.65
N PRO A 44 9.15 -7.02 6.55
CA PRO A 44 9.87 -5.76 6.33
C PRO A 44 10.68 -5.76 5.02
N ALA A 45 11.21 -6.93 4.62
CA ALA A 45 11.92 -7.11 3.37
C ALA A 45 11.01 -6.90 2.15
N SER A 46 9.78 -7.44 2.17
CA SER A 46 8.80 -7.25 1.10
C SER A 46 8.46 -5.76 0.94
N LEU A 47 8.14 -5.10 2.06
CA LEU A 47 7.82 -3.67 2.05
C LEU A 47 9.01 -2.81 1.56
N SER A 48 10.24 -3.18 1.93
CA SER A 48 11.47 -2.53 1.46
C SER A 48 11.72 -2.72 -0.03
N ASN A 49 11.47 -3.92 -0.56
CA ASN A 49 11.56 -4.17 -2.00
C ASN A 49 10.55 -3.32 -2.78
N ILE A 50 9.35 -3.11 -2.24
CA ILE A 50 8.33 -2.23 -2.83
C ILE A 50 8.80 -0.78 -2.86
N PHE A 51 9.28 -0.25 -1.73
CA PHE A 51 9.71 1.16 -1.66
C PHE A 51 10.94 1.47 -2.52
N ASN A 52 11.82 0.47 -2.68
CA ASN A 52 13.01 0.58 -3.55
C ASN A 52 12.73 0.25 -5.02
N GLY A 53 11.48 -0.04 -5.39
CA GLY A 53 11.07 -0.32 -6.77
C GLY A 53 11.59 -1.65 -7.33
N LYS A 54 12.01 -2.59 -6.47
CA LYS A 54 12.36 -3.96 -6.88
C LYS A 54 11.11 -4.78 -7.22
N THR A 55 9.99 -4.47 -6.57
CA THR A 55 8.69 -5.15 -6.75
C THR A 55 7.56 -4.12 -6.72
N ASN A 56 6.47 -4.40 -7.43
CA ASN A 56 5.25 -3.59 -7.33
C ASN A 56 4.36 -4.08 -6.17
N PRO A 57 3.53 -3.21 -5.58
CA PRO A 57 2.51 -3.67 -4.67
C PRO A 57 1.47 -4.56 -5.40
N THR A 58 0.94 -5.56 -4.70
CA THR A 58 -0.07 -6.50 -5.18
C THR A 58 -1.41 -6.21 -4.50
N ASN A 59 -2.49 -6.84 -4.97
CA ASN A 59 -3.81 -6.76 -4.31
C ASN A 59 -3.76 -7.23 -2.86
N ASN A 60 -2.89 -8.18 -2.50
CA ASN A 60 -2.75 -8.62 -1.11
C ASN A 60 -2.28 -7.48 -0.20
N HIS A 61 -1.38 -6.61 -0.68
CA HIS A 61 -0.97 -5.43 0.08
C HIS A 61 -2.11 -4.42 0.22
N VAL A 62 -2.90 -4.20 -0.84
CA VAL A 62 -4.08 -3.33 -0.80
C VAL A 62 -5.09 -3.83 0.22
N ASN A 63 -5.39 -5.13 0.21
CA ASN A 63 -6.31 -5.75 1.17
C ASN A 63 -5.80 -5.65 2.61
N ALA A 64 -4.50 -5.89 2.84
CA ALA A 64 -3.89 -5.73 4.16
C ALA A 64 -4.03 -4.29 4.67
N ILE A 65 -3.78 -3.30 3.79
CA ILE A 65 -3.94 -1.87 4.12
C ILE A 65 -5.40 -1.54 4.44
N HIS A 66 -6.35 -1.95 3.61
CA HIS A 66 -7.77 -1.71 3.86
C HIS A 66 -8.26 -2.36 5.16
N LYS A 67 -7.80 -3.58 5.46
CA LYS A 67 -8.12 -4.26 6.72
C LYS A 67 -7.57 -3.50 7.94
N ARG A 68 -6.37 -2.93 7.83
CA ARG A 68 -5.72 -2.20 8.94
C ARG A 68 -6.23 -0.76 9.08
N PHE A 69 -6.50 -0.10 7.96
CA PHE A 69 -6.90 1.30 7.86
C PHE A 69 -8.22 1.40 7.06
N PRO A 70 -9.36 1.02 7.66
CA PRO A 70 -10.64 0.96 6.95
C PRO A 70 -11.16 2.34 6.49
N ASN A 71 -10.64 3.42 7.07
CA ASN A 71 -10.92 4.79 6.69
C ASN A 71 -10.19 5.25 5.42
N ILE A 72 -9.24 4.46 4.88
CA ILE A 72 -8.50 4.81 3.67
C ILE A 72 -9.30 4.51 2.41
N ASN A 73 -9.33 5.48 1.50
CA ASN A 73 -9.96 5.34 0.20
C ASN A 73 -9.09 4.48 -0.73
N ILE A 74 -9.66 3.36 -1.19
CA ILE A 74 -8.99 2.42 -2.09
C ILE A 74 -8.76 3.03 -3.48
N SER A 75 -9.69 3.83 -4.00
CA SER A 75 -9.52 4.53 -5.29
C SER A 75 -8.35 5.50 -5.23
N TRP A 76 -8.21 6.20 -4.10
CA TRP A 76 -7.03 7.04 -3.86
C TRP A 76 -5.76 6.20 -3.77
N LEU A 77 -5.79 5.06 -3.08
CA LEU A 77 -4.61 4.20 -2.90
C LEU A 77 -4.15 3.53 -4.20
N MET A 78 -5.09 3.09 -5.05
CA MET A 78 -4.80 2.33 -6.27
C MET A 78 -4.61 3.21 -7.50
N PHE A 79 -5.51 4.18 -7.72
CA PHE A 79 -5.54 5.00 -8.94
C PHE A 79 -5.12 6.46 -8.73
N GLY A 80 -5.25 6.96 -7.50
CA GLY A 80 -4.78 8.31 -7.12
C GLY A 80 -5.90 9.31 -7.24
N GLU A 81 -7.13 8.81 -7.28
CA GLU A 81 -8.36 9.53 -7.51
C GLU A 81 -9.07 9.76 -6.18
N GLY A 82 -9.59 10.97 -5.98
CA GLY A 82 -10.27 11.35 -4.74
C GLY A 82 -9.34 11.66 -3.57
N ASN A 83 -9.92 11.69 -2.37
CA ASN A 83 -9.23 11.99 -1.12
C ASN A 83 -8.61 10.73 -0.50
N MET A 84 -7.55 10.92 0.30
CA MET A 84 -6.85 9.83 0.99
C MET A 84 -7.76 9.07 1.96
N TYR A 85 -8.59 9.79 2.71
CA TYR A 85 -9.58 9.22 3.59
C TYR A 85 -10.94 9.22 2.90
N THR A 86 -11.75 8.21 3.20
CA THR A 86 -13.18 8.22 2.85
C THR A 86 -13.86 9.28 3.71
N ASP A 87 -14.73 10.09 3.12
CA ASP A 87 -15.45 11.18 3.79
C ASP A 87 -16.47 10.59 4.79
N GLY A 88 -15.94 10.15 5.93
CA GLY A 88 -16.67 9.66 7.10
C GLY A 88 -16.13 10.22 8.41
N ALA A 89 -15.20 11.19 8.34
CA ALA A 89 -14.69 11.92 9.48
C ALA A 89 -15.26 13.34 9.61
N ASP A 90 -15.89 13.90 8.57
CA ASP A 90 -16.62 15.17 8.62
C ASP A 90 -17.80 15.13 7.65
N ALA A 91 -19.01 15.36 8.15
CA ALA A 91 -20.27 15.20 7.44
C ALA A 91 -20.55 16.26 6.37
N SER A 92 -21.08 15.86 5.21
CA SER A 92 -22.27 16.43 4.52
C SER A 92 -22.26 16.10 3.01
N GLY A 93 -23.34 15.48 2.48
CA GLY A 93 -23.62 15.57 1.04
C GLY A 93 -24.24 14.40 0.23
N ASN A 94 -25.19 13.63 0.78
CA ASN A 94 -26.39 13.05 0.12
C ASN A 94 -26.32 12.42 -1.31
N LYS A 95 -26.64 11.11 -1.41
CA LYS A 95 -27.80 10.48 -2.13
C LYS A 95 -27.54 8.97 -2.29
N SER A 96 -28.14 8.08 -1.49
CA SER A 96 -29.53 7.53 -1.52
C SER A 96 -29.75 6.40 -2.53
N ASN A 97 -29.92 5.17 -2.02
CA ASN A 97 -30.84 4.08 -2.41
C ASN A 97 -30.52 2.90 -1.46
N GLY A 98 -31.35 2.43 -0.53
CA GLY A 98 -32.81 2.49 -0.43
C GLY A 98 -33.44 1.19 -0.92
N SER A 99 -33.32 0.10 -0.16
CA SER A 99 -34.32 -0.98 -0.11
C SER A 99 -34.09 -1.86 1.12
N GLU A 100 -34.80 -1.53 2.18
CA GLU A 100 -35.09 -2.39 3.33
C GLU A 100 -36.06 -3.50 2.90
N PHE A 101 -35.80 -4.73 3.30
CA PHE A 101 -36.81 -5.77 3.48
C PHE A 101 -36.45 -6.56 4.74
N GLU A 102 -37.16 -6.26 5.82
CA GLU A 102 -37.34 -7.16 6.96
C GLU A 102 -38.51 -8.09 6.63
N ASP A 103 -38.34 -9.39 6.80
CA ASP A 103 -39.23 -10.16 7.68
C ASP A 103 -38.57 -11.48 8.08
N GLY A 104 -38.71 -11.82 9.34
CA GLY A 104 -38.00 -12.89 10.01
C GLY A 104 -38.66 -14.26 9.88
N ILE A 105 -37.83 -15.31 9.97
CA ILE A 105 -38.26 -16.60 10.52
C ILE A 105 -37.17 -17.11 11.46
N SER A 106 -37.47 -17.08 12.76
CA SER A 106 -36.78 -17.84 13.79
C SER A 106 -37.28 -19.29 13.75
N LEU A 107 -36.37 -20.26 13.63
CA LEU A 107 -36.60 -21.62 14.11
C LEU A 107 -35.33 -22.22 14.71
N SER A 108 -35.57 -23.01 15.74
CA SER A 108 -34.79 -23.21 16.95
C SER A 108 -34.07 -24.56 17.05
N ASN A 109 -33.05 -24.58 17.91
CA ASN A 109 -32.53 -25.67 18.74
C ASN A 109 -32.06 -26.98 18.10
N SER A 110 -30.79 -27.31 18.36
CA SER A 110 -30.32 -28.39 19.26
C SER A 110 -28.78 -28.36 19.20
N GLY A 111 -28.04 -28.06 20.26
CA GLY A 111 -27.79 -28.97 21.38
C GLY A 111 -26.68 -29.95 20.99
N ASP A 112 -25.42 -29.68 21.32
CA ASP A 112 -24.69 -30.49 22.30
C ASP A 112 -23.30 -29.93 22.63
N ASN A 113 -22.88 -30.33 23.81
CA ASN A 113 -21.75 -29.96 24.66
C ASN A 113 -20.39 -30.44 24.11
N MET A 114 -19.27 -29.80 24.49
CA MET A 114 -18.12 -30.46 25.17
C MET A 114 -16.88 -29.54 25.26
N GLN A 115 -16.50 -29.24 26.50
CA GLN A 115 -15.19 -28.75 26.90
C GLN A 115 -14.10 -29.81 26.67
N GLN A 116 -12.91 -29.41 26.23
CA GLN A 116 -11.69 -29.89 26.92
C GLN A 116 -10.47 -29.00 26.70
N LEU A 117 -9.85 -28.68 27.82
CA LEU A 117 -8.58 -28.01 28.01
C LEU A 117 -7.43 -29.03 27.93
N SER A 118 -6.21 -28.51 27.74
CA SER A 118 -4.89 -29.11 28.02
C SER A 118 -4.14 -29.72 26.81
N ASN A 119 -3.00 -29.12 26.45
CA ASN A 119 -1.72 -29.58 26.99
C ASN A 119 -0.56 -28.68 26.55
N ALA A 120 0.30 -28.39 27.51
CA ALA A 120 1.56 -27.69 27.34
C ALA A 120 2.70 -28.68 27.01
N SER A 121 3.76 -28.11 26.43
CA SER A 121 5.15 -28.60 26.37
C SER A 121 5.54 -29.45 25.16
N ALA A 122 6.44 -28.93 24.33
CA ALA A 122 7.84 -29.36 24.35
C ALA A 122 8.70 -28.49 23.40
N ALA A 123 9.90 -28.21 23.89
CA ALA A 123 10.96 -27.44 23.26
C ALA A 123 11.54 -28.12 22.00
N GLN A 124 12.03 -27.30 21.06
CA GLN A 124 13.12 -27.58 20.11
C GLN A 124 13.53 -26.22 19.51
N ALA A 125 14.55 -25.55 20.04
CA ALA A 125 15.97 -25.69 19.67
C ALA A 125 16.27 -25.28 18.21
N ALA A 126 16.71 -24.03 18.03
CA ALA A 126 17.68 -23.64 16.99
C ALA A 126 18.24 -22.25 17.30
N ALA A 127 19.40 -22.22 17.95
CA ALA A 127 20.25 -21.03 18.02
C ALA A 127 20.83 -20.78 16.63
N ALA A 128 20.49 -19.64 16.02
CA ALA A 128 21.13 -19.15 14.81
C ALA A 128 21.83 -17.82 15.13
N SER A 129 23.14 -17.86 14.99
CA SER A 129 24.11 -16.81 15.28
C SER A 129 23.77 -15.49 14.57
N VAL A 130 23.60 -14.43 15.37
CA VAL A 130 23.46 -13.06 14.88
C VAL A 130 24.84 -12.55 14.47
N VAL A 131 25.10 -12.48 13.16
CA VAL A 131 26.24 -11.74 12.60
C VAL A 131 25.71 -10.36 12.17
N PRO A 132 26.17 -9.25 12.77
CA PRO A 132 25.79 -7.91 12.33
C PRO A 132 26.45 -7.63 10.97
N LYS A 133 25.67 -7.66 9.88
CA LYS A 133 26.11 -7.13 8.58
C LYS A 133 25.87 -5.62 8.56
N GLU A 134 26.97 -4.91 8.73
CA GLU A 134 27.16 -3.49 8.47
C GLU A 134 26.58 -3.13 7.10
N TYR A 135 25.51 -2.32 7.10
CA TYR A 135 24.92 -1.80 5.88
C TYR A 135 25.79 -0.65 5.38
N VAL A 136 26.66 -0.95 4.43
CA VAL A 136 27.39 0.07 3.67
C VAL A 136 26.36 0.96 2.97
N LYS A 137 26.47 2.26 3.26
CA LYS A 137 25.70 3.37 2.72
C LYS A 137 25.95 3.49 1.22
N ILE A 138 25.16 2.82 0.39
CA ILE A 138 25.25 2.95 -1.08
C ILE A 138 24.06 3.77 -1.56
N ILE A 139 24.20 5.09 -1.61
CA ILE A 139 23.31 5.94 -2.41
C ILE A 139 24.11 7.11 -2.98
N ASP A 140 24.78 6.87 -4.10
CA ASP A 140 24.90 7.88 -5.15
C ASP A 140 24.66 7.17 -6.49
N LYS A 141 23.38 6.89 -6.79
CA LYS A 141 23.01 6.31 -8.09
C LYS A 141 22.84 7.47 -9.05
N PRO A 142 23.63 7.55 -10.14
CA PRO A 142 23.58 8.69 -11.05
C PRO A 142 22.20 8.86 -11.68
N GLU A 143 21.74 10.11 -11.77
CA GLU A 143 20.48 10.47 -12.42
C GLU A 143 20.50 10.02 -13.89
N ARG A 144 19.48 9.26 -14.29
CA ARG A 144 19.37 8.77 -15.67
C ARG A 144 18.86 9.89 -16.58
N LYS A 145 19.59 10.17 -17.65
CA LYS A 145 19.15 11.07 -18.73
C LYS A 145 18.61 10.23 -19.88
N ILE A 146 17.51 10.68 -20.47
CA ILE A 146 16.96 10.09 -21.68
C ILE A 146 17.94 10.37 -22.83
N VAL A 147 18.37 9.32 -23.52
CA VAL A 147 19.28 9.41 -24.68
C VAL A 147 18.48 9.32 -25.98
N GLU A 148 17.50 8.43 -26.05
CA GLU A 148 16.68 8.17 -27.23
C GLU A 148 15.27 7.75 -26.80
N ILE A 149 14.26 8.20 -27.53
CA ILE A 149 12.88 7.70 -27.47
C ILE A 149 12.53 7.16 -28.85
N ARG A 150 12.00 5.95 -28.93
CA ARG A 150 11.47 5.35 -30.17
C ARG A 150 9.99 5.07 -30.01
N ILE A 151 9.16 5.67 -30.87
CA ILE A 151 7.72 5.47 -30.93
C ILE A 151 7.44 4.53 -32.09
N PHE A 152 6.77 3.40 -31.85
CA PHE A 152 6.36 2.45 -32.88
C PHE A 152 4.88 2.63 -33.20
N PHE A 153 4.56 2.72 -34.48
CA PHE A 153 3.20 2.78 -35.00
C PHE A 153 2.72 1.38 -35.39
N ASP A 154 1.40 1.24 -35.54
CA ASP A 154 0.73 -0.01 -35.90
C ASP A 154 0.99 -0.43 -37.36
N ASP A 155 1.35 0.52 -38.23
CA ASP A 155 1.80 0.28 -39.60
C ASP A 155 3.25 -0.25 -39.70
N GLY A 156 3.91 -0.44 -38.57
CA GLY A 156 5.29 -0.93 -38.50
C GLY A 156 6.35 0.16 -38.69
N THR A 157 5.96 1.43 -38.81
CA THR A 157 6.90 2.55 -38.83
C THR A 157 7.33 2.93 -37.41
N TYR A 158 8.43 3.68 -37.31
CA TYR A 158 8.83 4.28 -36.04
C TYR A 158 9.39 5.68 -36.20
N GLU A 159 9.18 6.50 -35.17
CA GLU A 159 9.82 7.80 -35.03
C GLU A 159 10.83 7.77 -33.89
N THR A 160 12.02 8.32 -34.14
CA THR A 160 13.10 8.41 -33.16
C THR A 160 13.35 9.86 -32.76
N PHE A 161 13.32 10.13 -31.46
CA PHE A 161 13.66 11.41 -30.86
C PHE A 161 14.92 11.24 -30.01
N SER A 162 16.00 11.90 -30.41
CA SER A 162 17.23 12.02 -29.63
C SER A 162 17.37 13.45 -29.07
N ARG A 163 18.08 13.58 -27.95
CA ARG A 163 18.40 14.87 -27.31
C ARG A 163 19.83 15.31 -27.65
#